data_AF-A0A842NKG9-F1
#
_entry.id   AF-A0A842NKG9-F1
#
_cell.length_a   1.000
_cell.length_b   1.000
_cell.length_c   1.000
_cell.angle_alpha   90.00
_cell.angle_beta   90.00
_cell.angle_gamma   90.00
#
_symmetry.space_group_name_H-M   'P 1'
#
loop_
_entity.id
_entity.type
_entity.pdbx_description
1 polymer ?
#
loop_
_entity_poly.entity_id
_entity_poly.type
_entity_poly.pdbx_seq_one_letter_code
_entity_poly.pdbx_strand_id
1 'polypeptide(L)'
;MNIQNPTWFFIGIILLILGSFVTIFDYPQIQYFENMNSEMYTTLESEQKEIHNRLIIEFSIGIVILLAGGALFAMSFFRNSKK
;
A
#
# COMPACT_ATOMS: atom_id res chain seq x y z
N MET A 1 -4.42 -25.75 7.55
CA MET A 1 -5.22 -24.51 7.54
C MET A 1 -6.38 -24.74 6.58
N ASN A 2 -7.64 -24.59 7.02
CA ASN A 2 -8.80 -24.74 6.14
C ASN A 2 -9.39 -23.35 5.86
N ILE A 3 -9.58 -23.01 4.59
CA ILE A 3 -10.16 -21.72 4.19
C ILE A 3 -11.68 -21.79 4.44
N GLN A 4 -12.15 -21.01 5.40
CA GLN A 4 -13.56 -20.98 5.79
C GLN A 4 -14.38 -20.13 4.83
N ASN A 5 -13.78 -19.08 4.26
CA ASN A 5 -14.42 -18.21 3.29
C ASN A 5 -13.52 -17.96 2.07
N PRO A 6 -13.67 -18.76 1.00
CA PRO A 6 -12.86 -18.64 -0.21
C PRO A 6 -12.94 -17.26 -0.87
N THR A 7 -14.11 -16.60 -0.83
CA THR A 7 -14.28 -15.26 -1.41
C THR A 7 -13.39 -14.24 -0.70
N TRP A 8 -13.41 -14.21 0.64
CA TRP A 8 -12.59 -13.28 1.42
C TRP A 8 -11.10 -13.60 1.29
N PHE A 9 -10.75 -14.88 1.13
CA PHE A 9 -9.38 -15.31 0.85
C PHE A 9 -8.87 -14.73 -0.46
N PHE A 10 -9.61 -14.90 -1.57
CA PHE A 10 -9.20 -14.39 -2.88
C PHE A 10 -9.18 -12.86 -2.94
N ILE A 11 -10.18 -12.18 -2.37
CA ILE A 11 -10.16 -10.71 -2.27
C ILE A 11 -8.95 -10.25 -1.46
N GLY A 12 -8.67 -10.91 -0.32
CA GLY A 12 -7.50 -10.63 0.49
C GLY A 12 -6.19 -10.75 -0.29
N ILE A 13 -6.02 -11.83 -1.06
CA ILE A 13 -4.84 -12.02 -1.92
C ILE A 13 -4.72 -10.93 -2.98
N ILE A 14 -5.81 -10.60 -3.69
CA ILE A 14 -5.79 -9.55 -4.73
C ILE A 14 -5.36 -8.21 -4.13
N LEU A 15 -5.93 -7.83 -2.97
CA LEU A 15 -5.55 -6.60 -2.28
C LEU A 15 -4.09 -6.65 -1.80
N LEU A 16 -3.63 -7.78 -1.26
CA LEU A 16 -2.23 -7.94 -0.86
C LEU A 16 -1.27 -7.76 -2.04
N ILE A 17 -1.59 -8.32 -3.20
CA ILE A 17 -0.81 -8.14 -4.42
C ILE A 17 -0.81 -6.66 -4.81
N LEU A 18 -1.98 -6.04 -4.98
CA LEU A 18 -2.10 -4.64 -5.39
C LEU A 18 -1.38 -3.67 -4.43
N GLY A 19 -1.59 -3.80 -3.13
CA GLY A 19 -0.94 -2.97 -2.13
C GLY A 19 0.58 -3.18 -2.09
N SER A 20 1.05 -4.41 -2.31
CA SER A 20 2.49 -4.70 -2.42
C SER A 20 3.11 -4.01 -3.64
N PHE A 21 2.44 -4.03 -4.79
CA PHE A 21 2.91 -3.32 -5.98
C PHE A 21 3.07 -1.83 -5.69
N VAL A 22 2.02 -1.16 -5.23
CA VAL A 22 2.06 0.29 -4.92
C VAL A 22 3.20 0.60 -3.95
N THR A 23 3.29 -0.12 -2.83
CA THR A 23 4.30 0.17 -1.80
C THR A 23 5.74 -0.10 -2.24
N ILE A 24 6.01 -1.20 -2.95
CA ILE A 24 7.36 -1.57 -3.41
C ILE A 24 7.86 -0.60 -4.48
N PHE A 25 6.98 -0.15 -5.38
CA PHE A 25 7.36 0.76 -6.46
C PHE A 25 7.44 2.23 -6.04
N ASP A 26 6.60 2.67 -5.10
CA ASP A 26 6.57 4.08 -4.68
C ASP A 26 7.64 4.40 -3.63
N TYR A 27 7.97 3.44 -2.74
CA TYR A 27 8.92 3.68 -1.65
C TYR A 27 10.31 4.16 -2.12
N PRO A 28 10.96 3.56 -3.14
CA PRO A 28 12.24 4.06 -3.65
C PRO A 28 12.14 5.48 -4.22
N GLN A 29 11.00 5.85 -4.82
CA GLN A 29 10.77 7.17 -5.39
C GLN A 29 10.59 8.22 -4.30
N ILE A 30 9.86 7.89 -3.24
CA ILE A 30 9.74 8.74 -2.04
C ILE A 30 11.12 8.97 -1.43
N GLN A 31 11.88 7.88 -1.22
CA GLN A 31 13.25 7.97 -0.69
C GLN A 31 14.16 8.84 -1.55
N TYR A 32 14.02 8.80 -2.88
CA TYR A 32 14.82 9.66 -3.75
C TYR A 32 14.64 11.14 -3.44
N PHE A 33 13.40 11.59 -3.24
CA PHE A 33 13.10 12.97 -2.90
C PHE A 33 13.41 13.32 -1.44
N GLU A 34 13.16 12.41 -0.48
CA GLU A 34 13.47 12.64 0.94
C GLU A 34 14.97 12.77 1.21
N ASN A 35 15.80 12.11 0.39
CA ASN A 35 17.25 12.19 0.51
C ASN A 35 17.87 13.34 -0.32
N MET A 36 17.07 14.17 -1.01
CA MET A 36 17.60 15.38 -1.63
C MET A 36 18.01 16.39 -0.57
N ASN A 37 19.11 17.11 -0.82
CA ASN A 37 19.48 18.26 0.00
C ASN A 37 18.34 19.27 0.02
N SER A 38 18.04 19.82 1.20
CA SER A 38 16.93 20.75 1.40
C SER A 38 17.01 21.97 0.48
N GLU A 39 18.21 22.49 0.19
CA GLU A 39 18.40 23.57 -0.77
C GLU A 39 17.97 23.16 -2.18
N MET A 40 18.41 21.99 -2.67
CA MET A 40 17.95 21.45 -3.96
C MET A 40 16.44 21.24 -4.00
N TYR A 41 15.87 20.71 -2.92
CA TYR A 41 14.43 20.50 -2.79
C TYR A 41 13.64 21.82 -2.76
N THR A 42 14.16 22.87 -2.14
CA THR A 42 13.50 24.18 -2.16
C THR A 42 13.51 24.81 -3.55
N THR A 43 14.59 24.61 -4.32
CA THR A 43 14.72 25.07 -5.72
C THR A 43 14.00 24.19 -6.74
N LEU A 44 13.44 23.06 -6.30
CA LEU A 44 12.72 22.12 -7.15
C LEU A 44 11.50 22.79 -7.80
N GLU A 45 11.29 22.51 -9.08
CA GLU A 45 10.14 23.00 -9.84
C GLU A 45 8.84 22.52 -9.18
N SER A 46 7.79 23.34 -9.25
CA SER A 46 6.51 23.07 -8.58
C SER A 46 5.92 21.70 -8.98
N GLU A 47 6.11 21.30 -10.24
CA GLU A 47 5.67 20.02 -10.77
C GLU A 47 6.36 18.83 -10.06
N GLN A 48 7.66 18.93 -9.76
CA GLN A 48 8.39 17.87 -9.07
C GLN A 48 7.97 17.74 -7.60
N LYS A 49 7.62 18.85 -6.94
CA LYS A 49 7.05 18.81 -5.58
C LYS A 49 5.64 18.20 -5.56
N GLU A 50 4.84 18.47 -6.59
CA GLU A 50 3.53 17.87 -6.75
C GLU A 50 3.63 16.34 -6.94
N ILE A 51 4.57 15.89 -7.77
CA ILE A 51 4.88 14.46 -7.95
C ILE A 51 5.25 13.80 -6.62
N HIS A 52 6.11 14.43 -5.82
CA HIS A 52 6.49 13.92 -4.50
C HIS A 52 5.28 13.76 -3.57
N ASN A 53 4.42 14.77 -3.47
CA ASN A 53 3.21 14.69 -2.66
C ASN A 53 2.25 13.60 -3.15
N ARG A 54 2.10 13.48 -4.47
CA ARG A 54 1.26 12.44 -5.07
C ARG A 54 1.79 11.04 -4.73
N LEU A 55 3.10 10.83 -4.79
CA LEU A 55 3.74 9.57 -4.39
C LEU A 55 3.49 9.23 -2.91
N ILE A 56 3.58 10.21 -2.00
CA ILE A 56 3.27 9.97 -0.57
C ILE A 56 1.83 9.52 -0.38
N ILE A 57 0.88 10.13 -1.10
CA ILE A 57 -0.54 9.77 -1.06
C ILE A 57 -0.75 8.36 -1.62
N GLU A 58 -0.18 8.05 -2.77
CA GLU A 58 -0.26 6.74 -3.42
C GLU A 58 0.30 5.63 -2.52
N PHE A 59 1.49 5.86 -1.94
CA PHE A 59 2.10 4.95 -0.98
C PHE A 59 1.23 4.72 0.26
N SER A 60 0.64 5.80 0.80
CA SER A 60 -0.28 5.72 1.95
C SER A 60 -1.50 4.87 1.63
N ILE A 61 -2.09 5.04 0.44
CA ILE A 61 -3.19 4.19 -0.05
C ILE A 61 -2.73 2.73 -0.19
N GLY A 62 -1.52 2.50 -0.71
CA GLY A 62 -0.91 1.17 -0.81
C GLY A 62 -0.82 0.44 0.53
N ILE A 63 -0.39 1.14 1.60
CA ILE A 63 -0.36 0.60 2.96
C ILE A 63 -1.76 0.23 3.45
N VAL A 64 -2.75 1.11 3.25
CA VAL A 64 -4.14 0.83 3.66
C VAL A 64 -4.68 -0.41 2.94
N ILE A 65 -4.41 -0.55 1.64
CA ILE A 65 -4.79 -1.72 0.85
C ILE A 65 -4.11 -2.98 1.39
N LEU A 66 -2.82 -2.93 1.74
CA LEU A 66 -2.12 -4.07 2.35
C LEU A 66 -2.74 -4.50 3.67
N LEU A 67 -3.02 -3.55 4.56
CA LEU A 67 -3.63 -3.84 5.86
C LEU A 67 -5.03 -4.44 5.70
N ALA A 68 -5.84 -3.87 4.80
CA ALA A 68 -7.14 -4.42 4.46
C ALA A 68 -7.00 -5.85 3.90
N GLY A 69 -6.14 -6.07 2.91
CA GLY A 69 -5.88 -7.38 2.31
C GLY A 69 -5.44 -8.43 3.33
N GLY A 70 -4.52 -8.06 4.23
CA GLY A 70 -4.05 -8.90 5.32
C GLY A 70 -5.16 -9.26 6.30
N ALA A 71 -6.02 -8.29 6.65
CA ALA A 71 -7.17 -8.53 7.50
C ALA A 71 -8.17 -9.50 6.84
N LEU A 72 -8.52 -9.30 5.56
CA LEU A 72 -9.42 -10.21 4.83
C LEU A 72 -8.83 -11.62 4.71
N PHE A 73 -7.54 -11.72 4.38
CA PHE A 73 -6.82 -12.97 4.29
C PHE A 73 -6.84 -13.71 5.62
N ALA A 74 -6.51 -13.05 6.73
CA ALA A 74 -6.57 -13.64 8.06
C ALA A 74 -8.00 -14.07 8.44
N MET A 75 -8.99 -13.19 8.24
CA MET A 75 -10.41 -13.46 8.49
C MET A 75 -10.94 -14.66 7.70
N SER A 76 -10.41 -14.92 6.50
CA SER A 76 -10.83 -16.04 5.67
C SER A 76 -10.60 -17.42 6.28
N PHE A 77 -9.71 -17.53 7.27
CA PHE A 77 -9.42 -18.77 8.01
C PHE A 77 -10.23 -18.92 9.30
N PHE A 78 -10.82 -17.83 9.81
CA PHE A 78 -11.64 -17.89 11.02
C PHE A 78 -13.04 -18.40 10.67
N ARG A 79 -13.51 -19.40 11.42
CA ARG A 79 -14.86 -19.94 11.24
C ARG A 79 -15.86 -18.87 11.70
N ASN A 80 -16.79 -18.50 10.82
CA ASN A 80 -17.89 -17.60 11.20
C ASN A 80 -18.65 -18.25 12.36
N SER A 81 -18.46 -17.75 13.60
CA SER A 81 -19.06 -18.34 14.80
C SER A 81 -20.57 -18.08 14.91
N LYS A 82 -21.14 -17.37 13.93
CA LYS A 82 -22.58 -17.17 13.79
C LYS A 82 -23.18 -18.34 13.00
N LYS A 83 -23.31 -19.49 13.67
CA LYS A 83 -24.20 -20.58 13.27
C LYS A 83 -24.99 -21.02 14.50
#